data_AF-A0A919A6P4-F1
#
_entry.id   AF-A0A919A6P4-F1
#
_cell.length_a   1.000
_cell.length_b   1.000
_cell.length_c   1.000
_cell.angle_alpha   90.00
_cell.angle_beta   90.00
_cell.angle_gamma   90.00
#
_symmetry.space_group_name_H-M   'P 1'
#
loop_
_entity.id
_entity.type
_entity.pdbx_description
1 polymer ?
#
loop_
_entity_poly.entity_id
_entity_poly.type
_entity_poly.pdbx_seq_one_letter_code
_entity_poly.pdbx_strand_id
1 'polypeptide(L)' 'MERDSLIKAMKGLQRRQREVLVLRYFADMTEAQVAETLGISLGSVKAYGSRGIAALRLAMGTPA' A
#
# COMPACT_ATOMS: atom_id res chain seq x y z
N MET A 1 -14.02 0.38 -15.08
CA MET A 1 -14.24 -0.86 -14.29
C MET A 1 -13.02 -1.23 -13.44
N GLU A 2 -11.82 -1.44 -13.99
CA GLU A 2 -10.63 -1.78 -13.16
C GLU A 2 -10.25 -0.70 -12.14
N ARG A 3 -10.29 0.58 -12.54
CA ARG A 3 -9.95 1.71 -11.65
C ARG A 3 -10.86 1.80 -10.43
N ASP A 4 -12.18 1.60 -10.60
CA ASP A 4 -13.14 1.69 -9.50
C ASP A 4 -12.99 0.50 -8.55
N SER A 5 -12.70 -0.69 -9.07
CA SER A 5 -12.37 -1.87 -8.29
C SER A 5 -11.10 -1.67 -7.46
N LEU A 6 -10.05 -1.08 -8.04
CA LEU A 6 -8.83 -0.74 -7.30
C LEU A 6 -9.10 0.29 -6.21
N ILE A 7 -9.87 1.35 -6.50
CA ILE A 7 -10.25 2.36 -5.50
C ILE A 7 -11.03 1.71 -4.36
N LYS A 8 -11.97 0.81 -4.66
CA LYS A 8 -12.74 0.08 -3.65
C LYS A 8 -11.84 -0.82 -2.80
N ALA A 9 -10.92 -1.57 -3.42
CA ALA A 9 -9.96 -2.42 -2.73
C ALA A 9 -9.02 -1.61 -1.82
N MET A 10 -8.47 -0.49 -2.32
CA MET A 10 -7.64 0.45 -1.56
C MET A 10 -8.37 1.03 -0.34
N LYS A 11 -9.68 1.29 -0.46
CA LYS A 11 -10.51 1.75 0.68
C LYS A 11 -10.64 0.70 1.79
N GLY A 12 -10.54 -0.59 1.47
CA GLY A 12 -10.59 -1.69 2.43
C GLY A 12 -9.28 -1.93 3.19
N LEU A 13 -8.17 -1.35 2.75
CA LEU A 13 -6.87 -1.51 3.41
C LEU A 13 -6.81 -0.79 4.75
N GLN A 14 -6.03 -1.35 5.69
CA GLN A 14 -5.66 -0.63 6.90
C GLN A 14 -4.94 0.66 6.53
N ARG A 15 -5.13 1.70 7.35
CA ARG A 15 -4.61 3.05 7.08
C ARG A 15 -3.13 3.06 6.70
N ARG A 16 -2.27 2.41 7.49
CA ARG A 16 -0.81 2.37 7.25
C ARG A 16 -0.41 1.61 5.99
N GLN A 17 -1.13 0.55 5.63
CA GLN A 17 -0.90 -0.16 4.36
C GLN A 17 -1.19 0.77 3.19
N ARG A 18 -2.35 1.43 3.22
CA ARG A 18 -2.79 2.36 2.18
C ARG A 18 -1.84 3.55 2.01
N GLU A 19 -1.46 4.21 3.11
CA GLU A 19 -0.52 5.33 3.08
C GLU A 19 0.82 4.93 2.43
N VAL A 20 1.39 3.80 2.82
CA VAL A 20 2.64 3.30 2.23
C VAL A 20 2.48 3.03 0.74
N LEU A 21 1.39 2.39 0.31
CA LEU A 21 1.15 2.10 -1.11
C LEU A 21 0.95 3.38 -1.93
N VAL A 22 0.19 4.35 -1.42
CA VAL A 22 -0.02 5.64 -2.09
C VAL A 22 1.32 6.34 -2.29
N LEU A 23 2.11 6.46 -1.23
CA LEU A 23 3.39 7.17 -1.32
C LEU A 23 4.42 6.43 -2.20
N ARG A 24 4.50 5.09 -2.12
CA ARG A 24 5.44 4.32 -2.98
C ARG A 24 5.05 4.30 -4.44
N TYR A 25 3.78 4.03 -4.75
CA TYR A 25 3.37 3.68 -6.12
C TYR A 25 2.64 4.79 -6.87
N PHE A 26 2.14 5.81 -6.17
CA PHE A 26 1.42 6.93 -6.79
C PHE A 26 2.15 8.27 -6.64
N ALA A 27 3.06 8.39 -5.67
CA ALA A 27 3.88 9.58 -5.46
C ALA A 27 5.39 9.35 -5.74
N ASP A 28 5.74 8.18 -6.30
CA ASP A 28 7.11 7.80 -6.69
C ASP A 28 8.19 7.96 -5.60
N MET A 29 7.79 7.98 -4.33
CA MET A 29 8.74 8.09 -3.22
C MET A 29 9.48 6.79 -3.02
N THR A 30 10.73 6.82 -2.58
CA THR A 30 11.49 5.64 -2.12
C THR A 30 11.00 5.16 -0.75
N GLU A 31 11.34 3.93 -0.34
CA GLU A 31 10.99 3.43 1.01
C GLU A 31 11.54 4.32 2.14
N ALA A 32 12.72 4.90 1.94
CA ALA A 32 13.33 5.82 2.91
C ALA A 32 12.54 7.13 3.02
N GLN A 33 12.14 7.72 1.89
CA GLN A 33 11.31 8.92 1.88
C GLN A 33 9.93 8.67 2.52
N VAL A 34 9.35 7.48 2.30
CA VAL A 34 8.09 7.09 2.95
C VAL A 34 8.27 6.93 4.46
N ALA A 35 9.36 6.30 4.90
CA ALA A 35 9.70 6.14 6.31
C ALA A 35 9.80 7.50 7.02
N GLU A 36 10.54 8.43 6.42
CA GLU A 36 10.68 9.81 6.89
C GLU A 36 9.33 10.54 6.94
N THR A 37 8.57 10.51 5.85
CA THR A 37 7.28 11.22 5.72
C THR A 37 6.23 10.73 6.72
N LEU A 38 6.20 9.43 7.00
CA LEU A 38 5.23 8.84 7.91
C LEU A 38 5.71 8.77 9.37
N GLY A 39 6.99 9.09 9.63
CA GLY A 39 7.61 8.97 10.95
C GLY A 39 7.68 7.53 11.45
N ILE A 40 7.98 6.57 10.56
CA ILE A 40 8.06 5.13 10.88
C ILE A 40 9.37 4.51 10.41
N SER A 41 9.72 3.33 10.93
CA SER A 41 10.94 2.63 10.50
C SER A 41 10.84 2.12 9.06
N LEU A 42 11.99 1.97 8.39
CA LEU A 42 12.10 1.29 7.08
C LEU A 42 11.51 -0.14 7.13
N GLY A 43 11.70 -0.87 8.23
CA GLY A 43 11.10 -2.19 8.43
C GLY A 43 9.57 -2.14 8.47
N SER A 44 9.01 -1.10 9.09
CA SER A 44 7.56 -0.85 9.10
C SER A 44 7.03 -0.55 7.70
N VAL A 45 7.75 0.27 6.91
CA VAL A 45 7.39 0.54 5.51
C VAL A 45 7.30 -0.77 4.70
N LYS A 46 8.34 -1.61 4.76
CA LYS A 46 8.36 -2.90 4.06
C LYS A 46 7.22 -3.81 4.51
N ALA A 47 6.98 -3.91 5.83
CA ALA A 47 5.92 -4.75 6.38
C ALA A 47 4.52 -4.27 5.95
N TYR A 48 4.24 -2.96 6.02
CA TYR A 48 2.96 -2.39 5.59
C TYR A 48 2.77 -2.49 4.07
N GLY A 49 3.82 -2.26 3.28
CA GLY A 49 3.78 -2.41 1.83
C GLY A 49 3.47 -3.85 1.42
N SER A 50 4.21 -4.82 1.95
CA SER A 50 3.99 -6.26 1.68
C SER A 50 2.57 -6.69 2.05
N ARG A 51 2.11 -6.36 3.26
CA ARG A 51 0.73 -6.67 3.70
C ARG A 51 -0.33 -5.96 2.86
N GLY A 52 -0.07 -4.73 2.43
CA GLY A 52 -0.95 -3.97 1.55
C GLY A 52 -1.13 -4.62 0.18
N ILE A 53 -0.04 -5.03 -0.47
CA ILE A 53 -0.08 -5.74 -1.75
C ILE A 53 -0.80 -7.09 -1.59
N ALA A 54 -0.50 -7.86 -0.54
CA ALA A 54 -1.18 -9.12 -0.27
C ALA A 54 -2.71 -8.92 -0.10
N ALA A 55 -3.12 -7.90 0.66
CA ALA A 55 -4.52 -7.57 0.85
C ALA A 55 -5.21 -7.13 -0.46
N LEU A 56 -4.53 -6.38 -1.33
CA LEU A 56 -5.07 -6.02 -2.65
C LEU A 56 -5.28 -7.24 -3.54
N ARG A 57 -4.33 -8.19 -3.58
CA ARG A 57 -4.47 -9.44 -4.35
C ARG A 57 -5.69 -10.24 -3.91
N LEU A 58 -5.87 -10.39 -2.60
CA LEU A 58 -7.05 -11.06 -2.02
C LEU A 58 -8.35 -10.33 -2.38
N ALA A 59 -8.38 -9.00 -2.27
CA ALA A 59 -9.57 -8.19 -2.54
C ALA A 59 -9.96 -8.16 -4.03
N MET A 60 -8.99 -8.31 -4.94
CA MET A 60 -9.22 -8.30 -6.39
C MET A 60 -9.37 -9.72 -6.97
N GLY A 61 -9.31 -10.77 -6.14
CA GLY A 61 -9.46 -12.15 -6.58
C GLY A 61 -8.35 -12.62 -7.51
N THR A 62 -7.17 -11.99 -7.45
CA THR A 62 -5.99 -12.42 -8.22
C THR A 62 -5.20 -13.43 -7.38
N PRO A 63 -5.21 -14.73 -7.73
CA PRO A 63 -4.40 -15.71 -7.01
C PRO A 63 -2.91 -15.40 -7.17
N ALA A 64 -2.14 -15.74 -6.12
CA ALA A 64 -0.72 -15.43 -5.97
C ALA A 64 0.16 -16.11 -7.03
#